data_AF-A0A9D6U036-F1
#
_entry.id   AF-A0A9D6U036-F1
#
_cell.length_a   1.000
_cell.length_b   1.000
_cell.length_c   1.000
_cell.angle_alpha   90.00
_cell.angle_beta   90.00
_cell.angle_gamma   90.00
#
_symmetry.space_group_name_H-M   'P 1'
#
loop_
_entity.id
_entity.type
_entity.pdbx_description
1 polymer ?
#
loop_
_entity_poly.entity_id
_entity_poly.type
_entity_poly.pdbx_seq_one_letter_code
_entity_poly.pdbx_strand_id
1 'polypeptide(L)'
;MKGESLRWRRFLWQDLAWAGFLLILAVGFGLVKHWGLVSLSVKGDLAGHLEKAREQRREKQFQGVKTINLAQAYESFQEGRTLFIDARKPEEYGELHIAGAVNLPPEMLKEQDNPALTSIAKERRIVVYCGEVNCDLALKVAEKLQSAGFTQVAAFLGGFRAWDEAGYPVGTSK
;
A
#
# COMPACT_ATOMS: atom_id res chain seq x y z
N MET A 1 67.78 28.39 -16.33
CA MET A 1 66.38 28.32 -15.82
C MET A 1 65.49 27.31 -16.58
N LYS A 2 65.99 26.16 -17.06
CA LYS A 2 65.17 25.13 -17.74
C LYS A 2 64.93 23.84 -16.92
N GLY A 3 65.59 23.69 -15.76
CA GLY A 3 65.56 22.47 -14.95
C GLY A 3 64.48 22.43 -13.86
N GLU A 4 63.88 23.58 -13.50
CA GLU A 4 62.88 23.65 -12.44
C GLU A 4 61.47 23.33 -12.96
N SER A 5 61.12 23.75 -14.19
CA SER A 5 59.81 23.51 -14.79
C SER A 5 59.49 22.03 -15.05
N LEU A 6 60.52 21.19 -15.28
CA LEU A 6 60.36 19.74 -15.45
C LEU A 6 60.10 19.01 -14.13
N ARG A 7 60.60 19.56 -13.01
CA ARG A 7 60.46 18.99 -11.67
C ARG A 7 59.03 19.16 -11.13
N TRP A 8 58.45 20.35 -11.34
CA TRP A 8 57.06 20.65 -10.99
C TRP A 8 56.04 19.84 -11.79
N ARG A 9 56.31 19.56 -13.08
CA ARG A 9 55.42 18.73 -13.93
C ARG A 9 55.37 17.27 -13.49
N ARG A 10 56.49 16.69 -13.04
CA ARG A 10 56.53 15.33 -12.46
C ARG A 10 55.80 15.25 -11.12
N PHE A 11 55.94 16.27 -10.28
CA PHE A 11 55.26 16.36 -8.98
C PHE A 11 53.73 16.46 -9.14
N LEU A 12 53.26 17.38 -9.99
CA LEU A 12 51.84 17.55 -10.30
C LEU A 12 51.20 16.30 -10.92
N TRP A 13 51.93 15.58 -11.78
CA TRP A 13 51.45 14.32 -12.34
C TRP A 13 51.33 13.21 -11.30
N GLN A 14 52.23 13.20 -10.31
CA GLN A 14 52.21 12.22 -9.23
C GLN A 14 51.04 12.48 -8.28
N ASP A 15 50.77 13.74 -7.95
CA ASP A 15 49.61 14.13 -7.12
C ASP A 15 48.28 13.87 -7.84
N LEU A 16 48.19 14.16 -9.14
CA LEU A 16 47.02 13.83 -9.95
C LEU A 16 46.79 12.31 -10.06
N ALA A 17 47.87 11.52 -10.17
CA ALA A 17 47.78 10.07 -10.19
C ALA A 17 47.30 9.52 -8.83
N TRP A 18 47.79 10.05 -7.72
CA TRP A 18 47.33 9.67 -6.38
C TRP A 18 45.89 10.10 -6.10
N ALA A 19 45.51 11.31 -6.51
CA ALA A 19 44.13 11.77 -6.42
C ALA A 19 43.18 10.88 -7.24
N GLY A 20 43.57 10.51 -8.46
CA GLY A 20 42.83 9.55 -9.29
C GLY A 20 42.72 8.17 -8.65
N PHE A 21 43.81 7.66 -8.08
CA PHE A 21 43.82 6.37 -7.38
C PHE A 21 42.90 6.36 -6.16
N LEU A 22 42.93 7.41 -5.34
CA LEU A 22 42.05 7.54 -4.17
C LEU A 22 40.58 7.64 -4.58
N LEU A 23 40.29 8.32 -5.69
CA LEU A 23 38.93 8.46 -6.21
C LEU A 23 38.41 7.11 -6.74
N ILE A 24 39.25 6.33 -7.43
CA ILE A 24 38.94 4.97 -7.87
C ILE A 24 38.71 4.04 -6.67
N LEU A 25 39.56 4.11 -5.63
CA LEU A 25 39.38 3.33 -4.41
C LEU A 25 38.08 3.69 -3.69
N ALA A 26 37.75 4.98 -3.57
CA ALA A 26 36.52 5.43 -2.93
C ALA A 26 35.27 4.98 -3.70
N VAL A 27 35.28 5.11 -5.03
CA VAL A 27 34.19 4.63 -5.90
C VAL A 27 34.07 3.11 -5.84
N GLY A 28 35.20 2.39 -5.96
CA GLY A 28 35.23 0.93 -5.87
C GLY A 28 34.73 0.42 -4.52
N PHE A 29 35.17 1.04 -3.43
CA PHE A 29 34.68 0.72 -2.08
C PHE A 29 33.18 1.00 -1.93
N GLY A 30 32.68 2.12 -2.47
CA GLY A 30 31.26 2.44 -2.50
C GLY A 30 30.45 1.42 -3.30
N LEU A 31 30.93 1.01 -4.47
CA LEU A 31 30.29 -0.01 -5.31
C LEU A 31 30.26 -1.37 -4.63
N VAL A 32 31.32 -1.76 -3.91
CA VAL A 32 31.38 -3.01 -3.12
C VAL A 32 30.45 -2.94 -1.90
N LYS A 33 30.45 -1.82 -1.17
CA LYS A 33 29.58 -1.63 0.00
C LYS A 33 28.11 -1.61 -0.36
N HIS A 34 27.77 -1.04 -1.51
CA HIS A 34 26.40 -0.96 -2.02
C HIS A 34 26.11 -1.97 -3.14
N TRP A 35 26.87 -3.06 -3.19
CA TRP A 35 26.78 -4.06 -4.25
C TRP A 35 25.37 -4.65 -4.42
N GLY A 36 24.60 -4.76 -3.33
CA GLY A 36 23.19 -5.15 -3.39
C GLY A 36 22.35 -4.22 -4.27
N LEU A 37 22.49 -2.90 -4.12
CA LEU A 37 21.74 -1.91 -4.91
C LEU A 37 22.25 -1.83 -6.35
N VAL A 38 23.57 -1.90 -6.55
CA VAL A 38 24.19 -1.90 -7.89
C VAL A 38 23.76 -3.14 -8.68
N SER A 39 23.81 -4.32 -8.05
CA SER A 39 23.40 -5.57 -8.70
C SER A 39 21.89 -5.64 -8.97
N LEU A 40 21.05 -5.02 -8.13
CA LEU A 40 19.61 -4.88 -8.37
C LEU A 40 19.30 -3.96 -9.55
N SER A 41 20.05 -2.86 -9.70
CA SER A 41 19.92 -1.93 -10.83
C SER A 41 20.34 -2.58 -12.16
N VAL A 42 21.48 -3.29 -12.17
CA VAL A 42 22.02 -3.94 -13.38
C VAL A 42 21.15 -5.12 -13.85
N LYS A 43 20.46 -5.81 -12.95
CA LYS A 43 19.61 -6.97 -13.29
C LYS A 43 18.18 -6.62 -13.70
N GLY A 44 17.78 -5.36 -13.61
CA GLY A 44 16.39 -4.94 -13.87
C GLY A 44 15.37 -5.42 -12.83
N ASP A 45 15.82 -6.00 -11.72
CA ASP A 45 14.99 -6.62 -10.67
C ASP A 45 14.62 -5.63 -9.54
N LEU A 46 14.92 -4.34 -9.75
CA LEU A 46 14.54 -3.27 -8.81
C LEU A 46 13.02 -3.20 -8.62
N ALA A 47 12.25 -3.44 -9.69
CA ALA A 47 10.80 -3.49 -9.63
C ALA A 47 10.30 -4.61 -8.71
N GLY A 48 10.81 -5.84 -8.87
CA GLY A 48 10.42 -6.99 -8.03
C GLY A 48 10.83 -6.83 -6.57
N HIS A 49 11.97 -6.20 -6.28
CA HIS A 49 12.36 -5.87 -4.92
C HIS A 49 11.47 -4.79 -4.28
N LEU A 50 11.04 -3.79 -5.06
CA LEU A 50 10.09 -2.76 -4.59
C LEU A 50 8.70 -3.36 -4.35
N GLU A 51 8.25 -4.29 -5.19
CA GLU A 51 7.00 -5.04 -4.99
C GLU A 51 7.06 -5.88 -3.72
N LYS A 52 8.10 -6.71 -3.53
CA LYS A 52 8.27 -7.47 -2.28
C LYS A 52 8.32 -6.58 -1.04
N ALA A 53 8.99 -5.42 -1.12
CA ALA A 53 9.03 -4.47 -0.01
C ALA A 53 7.70 -3.74 0.24
N ARG A 54 6.83 -3.63 -0.77
CA ARG A 54 5.45 -3.13 -0.62
C ARG A 54 4.55 -4.20 -0.04
N GLU A 55 4.62 -5.43 -0.52
CA GLU A 55 3.89 -6.58 0.02
C GLU A 55 4.23 -6.82 1.48
N GLN A 56 5.51 -6.85 1.84
CA GLN A 56 5.94 -6.99 3.24
C GLN A 56 5.46 -5.84 4.12
N ARG A 57 5.41 -4.61 3.59
CA ARG A 57 4.87 -3.46 4.32
C ARG A 57 3.36 -3.59 4.49
N ARG A 58 2.63 -4.00 3.46
CA ARG A 58 1.18 -4.22 3.49
C ARG A 58 0.80 -5.33 4.46
N GLU A 59 1.53 -6.45 4.42
CA GLU A 59 1.38 -7.57 5.35
C GLU A 59 1.61 -7.10 6.78
N LYS A 60 2.72 -6.40 7.06
CA LYS A 60 2.99 -5.86 8.40
C LYS A 60 1.97 -4.82 8.84
N GLN A 61 1.52 -3.96 7.93
CA GLN A 61 0.60 -2.86 8.24
C GLN A 61 -0.81 -3.36 8.57
N PHE A 62 -1.26 -4.45 7.94
CA PHE A 62 -2.60 -4.99 8.13
C PHE A 62 -2.63 -6.35 8.84
N GLN A 63 -1.56 -6.67 9.57
CA GLN A 63 -1.48 -7.85 10.44
C GLN A 63 -2.66 -7.82 11.44
N GLY A 64 -3.63 -8.72 11.24
CA GLY A 64 -4.82 -8.86 12.10
C GLY A 64 -6.15 -8.45 11.46
N VAL A 65 -6.14 -7.83 10.27
CA VAL A 65 -7.37 -7.60 9.51
C VAL A 65 -7.74 -8.88 8.77
N LYS A 66 -8.91 -9.46 9.08
CA LYS A 66 -9.42 -10.61 8.34
C LYS A 66 -9.74 -10.18 6.91
N THR A 67 -9.28 -10.93 5.92
CA THR A 67 -9.62 -10.71 4.51
C THR A 67 -10.55 -11.81 4.01
N ILE A 68 -11.42 -11.47 3.05
CA ILE A 68 -12.32 -12.42 2.41
C ILE A 68 -12.28 -12.26 0.88
N ASN A 69 -12.55 -13.35 0.18
CA ASN A 69 -12.65 -13.38 -1.28
C ASN A 69 -14.08 -13.06 -1.78
N LEU A 70 -14.26 -13.02 -3.10
CA LEU A 70 -15.54 -12.70 -3.74
C LEU A 70 -16.66 -13.68 -3.34
N ALA A 71 -16.39 -14.98 -3.32
CA ALA A 71 -17.38 -16.00 -2.97
C ALA A 71 -17.83 -15.87 -1.51
N GLN A 72 -16.89 -15.66 -0.59
CA GLN A 72 -17.17 -15.44 0.84
C GLN A 72 -17.93 -14.13 1.08
N ALA A 73 -17.60 -13.06 0.33
CA ALA A 73 -18.32 -11.80 0.39
C ALA A 73 -19.77 -11.99 -0.09
N TYR A 74 -19.98 -12.69 -1.20
CA TYR A 74 -21.31 -12.97 -1.71
C TYR A 74 -22.14 -13.87 -0.78
N GLU A 75 -21.52 -14.90 -0.19
CA GLU A 75 -22.17 -15.72 0.85
C GLU A 75 -22.61 -14.85 2.04
N SER A 76 -21.73 -13.99 2.54
CA SER A 76 -22.03 -13.06 3.64
C SER A 76 -23.17 -12.08 3.30
N PHE A 77 -23.30 -11.72 2.03
CA PHE A 77 -24.40 -10.88 1.51
C PHE A 77 -25.72 -11.65 1.48
N GLN A 78 -25.72 -12.88 0.96
CA GLN A 78 -26.90 -13.73 0.87
C GLN A 78 -27.49 -14.08 2.25
N GLU A 79 -26.65 -14.16 3.29
CA GLU A 79 -27.12 -14.35 4.66
C GLU A 79 -27.98 -13.18 5.19
N GLY A 80 -27.97 -12.00 4.55
CA GLY A 80 -28.75 -10.82 4.95
C GLY A 80 -28.38 -10.21 6.30
N ARG A 81 -27.36 -10.77 6.96
CA ARG A 81 -26.89 -10.44 8.31
C ARG A 81 -25.47 -9.92 8.29
N THR A 82 -25.04 -9.24 7.24
CA THR A 82 -23.73 -8.57 7.15
C THR A 82 -23.93 -7.12 6.74
N LEU A 83 -23.28 -6.18 7.41
CA LEU A 83 -23.25 -4.78 6.99
C LEU A 83 -22.09 -4.61 6.00
N PHE A 84 -22.41 -4.17 4.79
CA PHE A 84 -21.38 -3.81 3.81
C PHE A 84 -21.04 -2.33 3.95
N ILE A 85 -19.74 -2.02 3.98
CA ILE A 85 -19.24 -0.65 4.06
C ILE A 85 -18.40 -0.36 2.81
N ASP A 86 -18.81 0.68 2.08
CA ASP A 86 -18.06 1.22 0.96
C ASP A 86 -17.07 2.27 1.46
N ALA A 87 -15.77 2.01 1.32
CA ALA A 87 -14.71 2.92 1.71
C ALA A 87 -14.34 3.94 0.60
N ARG A 88 -14.95 3.85 -0.59
CA ARG A 88 -14.74 4.79 -1.70
C ARG A 88 -15.39 6.15 -1.41
N LYS A 89 -15.11 7.13 -2.25
CA LYS A 89 -15.69 8.46 -2.11
C LYS A 89 -17.21 8.45 -2.30
N PRO A 90 -17.94 9.41 -1.71
CA PRO A 90 -19.39 9.50 -1.84
C PRO A 90 -19.89 9.56 -3.29
N GLU A 91 -19.11 10.17 -4.19
CA GLU A 91 -19.47 10.27 -5.61
C GLU A 91 -19.48 8.89 -6.29
N GLU A 92 -18.45 8.07 -6.03
CA GLU A 92 -18.35 6.70 -6.55
C GLU A 92 -19.45 5.79 -5.99
N TYR A 93 -19.72 5.93 -4.69
CA TYR A 93 -20.81 5.21 -4.03
C TYR A 93 -22.17 5.60 -4.60
N GLY A 94 -22.42 6.90 -4.80
CA GLY A 94 -23.69 7.42 -5.30
C GLY A 94 -24.05 6.89 -6.68
N GLU A 95 -23.05 6.70 -7.55
CA GLU A 95 -23.22 6.09 -8.86
C GLU A 95 -23.61 4.62 -8.76
N LEU A 96 -22.75 3.79 -8.20
CA LEU A 96 -22.98 2.36 -8.03
C LEU A 96 -22.22 1.82 -6.82
N HIS A 97 -22.88 0.99 -6.01
CA HIS A 97 -22.30 0.33 -4.83
C HIS A 97 -22.93 -1.04 -4.61
N ILE A 98 -22.35 -1.87 -3.73
CA ILE A 98 -22.97 -3.14 -3.31
C ILE A 98 -24.33 -2.83 -2.69
N ALA A 99 -25.40 -3.51 -3.12
CA ALA A 99 -26.75 -3.21 -2.65
C ALA A 99 -26.86 -3.21 -1.11
N GLY A 100 -27.45 -2.16 -0.54
CA GLY A 100 -27.62 -2.03 0.92
C GLY A 100 -26.33 -1.73 1.69
N ALA A 101 -25.22 -1.44 1.02
CA ALA A 101 -24.02 -0.94 1.67
C ALA A 101 -24.23 0.46 2.24
N VAL A 102 -23.37 0.87 3.17
CA VAL A 102 -23.28 2.25 3.67
C VAL A 102 -21.94 2.86 3.26
N ASN A 103 -21.93 4.15 2.89
CA ASN A 103 -20.69 4.83 2.56
C ASN A 103 -19.98 5.33 3.81
N LEU A 104 -18.73 4.90 4.00
CA LEU A 104 -17.89 5.35 5.11
C LEU A 104 -16.41 5.43 4.69
N PRO A 105 -16.04 6.49 3.96
CA PRO A 105 -14.65 6.77 3.61
C PRO A 105 -13.78 6.95 4.86
N PRO A 106 -12.48 6.61 4.81
CA PRO A 106 -11.58 6.73 5.95
C PRO A 106 -11.45 8.17 6.50
N GLU A 107 -11.75 9.18 5.70
CA GLU A 107 -11.79 10.60 6.09
C GLU A 107 -12.97 10.93 7.00
N MET A 108 -14.06 10.16 6.95
CA MET A 108 -15.19 10.30 7.86
C MET A 108 -14.93 9.64 9.21
N LEU A 109 -13.98 8.70 9.28
CA LEU A 109 -13.57 7.98 10.49
C LEU A 109 -12.44 8.70 11.25
N LYS A 110 -12.48 10.03 11.33
CA LYS A 110 -11.41 10.83 11.97
C LYS A 110 -11.45 10.79 13.50
N GLU A 111 -12.59 10.43 14.09
CA GLU A 111 -12.78 10.40 15.54
C GLU A 111 -13.43 9.09 15.98
N GLN A 112 -13.04 8.61 17.17
CA GLN A 112 -13.59 7.38 17.78
C GLN A 112 -15.10 7.49 18.06
N ASP A 113 -15.61 8.72 18.15
CA ASP A 113 -17.01 9.05 18.45
C ASP A 113 -17.84 9.41 17.21
N ASN A 114 -17.49 8.87 16.03
CA ASN A 114 -18.32 9.11 14.84
C ASN A 114 -19.76 8.59 15.10
N PRO A 115 -20.80 9.46 15.05
CA PRO A 115 -22.17 9.09 15.36
C PRO A 115 -22.74 8.02 14.41
N ALA A 116 -22.18 7.88 13.20
CA ALA A 116 -22.55 6.78 12.31
C ALA A 116 -22.15 5.41 12.90
N LEU A 117 -21.05 5.34 13.65
CA LEU A 117 -20.56 4.11 14.27
C LEU A 117 -21.28 3.76 15.57
N THR A 118 -21.77 4.74 16.32
CA THR A 118 -22.45 4.51 17.62
C THR A 118 -23.78 3.80 17.45
N SER A 119 -24.41 3.92 16.28
CA SER A 119 -25.64 3.21 15.93
C SER A 119 -25.44 1.72 15.59
N ILE A 120 -24.20 1.29 15.36
CA ILE A 120 -23.88 -0.08 14.91
C ILE A 120 -23.39 -0.91 16.09
N ALA A 121 -24.04 -2.05 16.34
CA ALA A 121 -23.61 -3.01 17.36
C ALA A 121 -22.17 -3.50 17.11
N LYS A 122 -21.35 -3.62 18.17
CA LYS A 122 -19.92 -3.96 18.07
C LYS A 122 -19.66 -5.41 17.61
N GLU A 123 -20.67 -6.27 17.75
CA GLU A 123 -20.68 -7.68 17.34
C GLU A 123 -21.26 -7.86 15.93
N ARG A 124 -21.77 -6.80 15.32
CA ARG A 124 -22.31 -6.84 13.95
C ARG A 124 -21.20 -7.26 13.00
N ARG A 125 -21.46 -8.28 12.17
CA ARG A 125 -20.57 -8.61 11.05
C ARG A 125 -20.51 -7.45 10.06
N ILE A 126 -19.29 -7.02 9.76
CA ILE A 126 -18.99 -5.93 8.84
C ILE A 126 -18.04 -6.45 7.76
N VAL A 127 -18.39 -6.19 6.51
CA VAL A 127 -17.50 -6.37 5.36
C VAL A 127 -17.23 -5.02 4.74
N VAL A 128 -15.96 -4.63 4.72
CA VAL A 128 -15.51 -3.37 4.12
C VAL A 128 -14.92 -3.65 2.75
N TYR A 129 -15.24 -2.84 1.76
CA TYR A 129 -14.66 -2.93 0.42
C TYR A 129 -14.22 -1.56 -0.11
N CYS A 130 -13.37 -1.58 -1.14
CA CYS A 130 -12.98 -0.41 -1.93
C CYS A 130 -13.26 -0.70 -3.42
N GLY A 131 -12.81 0.14 -4.35
CA GLY A 131 -13.02 -0.06 -5.79
C GLY A 131 -12.39 -1.34 -6.35
N GLU A 132 -11.16 -1.68 -5.97
CA GLU A 132 -10.42 -2.78 -6.60
C GLU A 132 -9.29 -3.34 -5.73
N VAL A 133 -8.62 -4.38 -6.22
CA VAL A 133 -7.58 -5.16 -5.53
C VAL A 133 -6.42 -4.33 -4.99
N ASN A 134 -6.00 -3.30 -5.72
CA ASN A 134 -4.87 -2.44 -5.34
C ASN A 134 -5.28 -1.29 -4.42
N CYS A 135 -6.53 -1.24 -3.97
CA CYS A 135 -7.01 -0.20 -3.08
C CYS A 135 -6.88 -0.60 -1.60
N ASP A 136 -6.12 0.18 -0.84
CA ASP A 136 -5.94 -0.05 0.60
C ASP A 136 -7.02 0.62 1.49
N LEU A 137 -8.00 1.34 0.92
CA LEU A 137 -9.03 2.04 1.71
C LEU A 137 -9.85 1.07 2.56
N ALA A 138 -10.19 -0.11 2.02
CA ALA A 138 -10.93 -1.13 2.75
C ALA A 138 -10.19 -1.60 4.00
N LEU A 139 -8.88 -1.81 3.88
CA LEU A 139 -8.03 -2.24 4.98
C LEU A 139 -7.88 -1.14 6.05
N LYS A 140 -7.69 0.12 5.64
CA LYS A 140 -7.64 1.27 6.55
C LYS A 140 -8.93 1.45 7.34
N VAL A 141 -10.08 1.35 6.67
CA VAL A 141 -11.39 1.45 7.34
C VAL A 141 -11.60 0.26 8.28
N ALA A 142 -11.23 -0.96 7.87
CA ALA A 142 -11.33 -2.14 8.72
C ALA A 142 -10.49 -2.02 10.01
N GLU A 143 -9.24 -1.56 9.90
CA GLU A 143 -8.35 -1.31 11.04
C GLU A 143 -8.93 -0.28 12.01
N LYS A 144 -9.50 0.82 11.47
CA LYS A 144 -10.17 1.84 12.28
C LYS A 144 -11.39 1.29 13.02
N LEU A 145 -12.19 0.45 12.36
CA LEU A 145 -13.34 -0.20 12.99
C LEU A 145 -12.90 -1.17 14.10
N GLN A 146 -11.88 -1.99 13.86
CA GLN A 146 -11.32 -2.85 14.90
C GLN A 146 -10.81 -2.02 16.09
N SER A 147 -10.11 -0.92 15.83
CA SER A 147 -9.64 0.02 16.86
C SER A 147 -10.79 0.70 17.62
N ALA A 148 -11.96 0.85 16.98
CA ALA A 148 -13.19 1.35 17.60
C ALA A 148 -14.00 0.24 18.32
N GLY A 149 -13.44 -0.96 18.48
CA GLY A 149 -14.03 -2.07 19.24
C GLY A 149 -14.95 -3.00 18.45
N PHE A 150 -15.03 -2.87 17.12
CA PHE A 150 -15.79 -3.83 16.30
C PHE A 150 -15.04 -5.15 16.22
N THR A 151 -15.71 -6.24 16.55
CA THR A 151 -15.07 -7.57 16.72
C THR A 151 -15.14 -8.44 15.47
N GLN A 152 -16.11 -8.21 14.58
CA GLN A 152 -16.36 -9.02 13.40
C GLN A 152 -16.21 -8.21 12.12
N VAL A 153 -14.99 -7.73 11.85
CA VAL A 153 -14.66 -6.93 10.67
C VAL A 153 -13.82 -7.74 9.70
N ALA A 154 -14.20 -7.73 8.42
CA ALA A 154 -13.39 -8.29 7.34
C ALA A 154 -13.27 -7.30 6.17
N ALA A 155 -12.14 -7.34 5.46
CA ALA A 155 -11.92 -6.59 4.24
C ALA A 155 -12.11 -7.50 3.01
N PHE A 156 -13.02 -7.10 2.12
CA PHE A 156 -13.19 -7.73 0.81
C PHE A 156 -12.22 -7.10 -0.19
N LEU A 157 -11.13 -7.81 -0.50
CA LEU A 157 -10.05 -7.30 -1.34
C LEU A 157 -10.39 -7.26 -2.83
N GLY A 158 -11.38 -8.02 -3.31
CA GLY A 158 -11.80 -7.94 -4.72
C GLY A 158 -12.38 -6.58 -5.08
N GLY A 159 -12.93 -5.88 -4.08
CA GLY A 159 -13.53 -4.56 -4.26
C GLY A 159 -14.79 -4.57 -5.10
N PHE A 160 -15.32 -3.38 -5.34
CA PHE A 160 -16.55 -3.16 -6.11
C PHE A 160 -16.41 -3.67 -7.55
N ARG A 161 -15.23 -3.52 -8.18
CA ARG A 161 -15.00 -3.99 -9.55
C ARG A 161 -15.27 -5.49 -9.69
N ALA A 162 -14.70 -6.31 -8.80
CA ALA A 162 -14.93 -7.76 -8.84
C ALA A 162 -16.38 -8.15 -8.55
N TRP A 163 -17.09 -7.34 -7.75
CA TRP A 163 -18.52 -7.52 -7.46
C TRP A 163 -19.39 -7.24 -8.69
N ASP A 164 -19.11 -6.12 -9.37
CA ASP A 164 -19.82 -5.68 -10.58
C ASP A 164 -19.57 -6.62 -11.76
N GLU A 165 -18.31 -7.02 -11.99
CA GLU A 165 -17.92 -8.00 -13.01
C GLU A 165 -18.61 -9.37 -12.80
N ALA A 166 -18.92 -9.74 -11.55
CA ALA A 166 -19.63 -10.96 -11.22
C ALA A 166 -21.15 -10.86 -11.41
N GLY A 167 -21.69 -9.68 -11.74
CA GLY A 167 -23.12 -9.44 -11.90
C GLY A 167 -23.90 -9.55 -10.60
N TYR A 168 -23.26 -9.31 -9.46
CA TYR A 168 -23.91 -9.38 -8.15
C TYR A 168 -24.76 -8.13 -7.86
N PRO A 169 -25.73 -8.19 -6.92
CA PRO A 169 -26.66 -7.09 -6.69
C PRO A 169 -25.97 -5.75 -6.34
N VAL A 170 -26.33 -4.70 -7.07
CA VAL A 170 -25.83 -3.33 -6.88
C VAL A 170 -26.97 -2.38 -6.50
N GLY A 171 -26.63 -1.29 -5.83
CA GLY A 171 -27.52 -0.17 -5.49
C GLY A 171 -27.01 1.14 -6.09
N THR A 172 -27.86 2.16 -6.06
CA THR A 172 -27.59 3.54 -6.47
C THR A 172 -28.08 4.48 -5.37
N SER A 173 -27.40 5.61 -5.14
CA SER A 173 -27.79 6.58 -4.09
C SER A 173 -27.72 8.03 -4.58
N LYS A 174 -28.05 8.25 -5.85
CA LYS A 174 -28.25 9.60 -6.41
C LYS A 174 -29.37 10.36 -5.74
#